data_AF-A0A067E8Y2-F1
#
_entry.id   AF-A0A067E8Y2-F1
#
_cell.length_a   1.000
_cell.length_b   1.000
_cell.length_c   1.000
_cell.angle_alpha   90.00
_cell.angle_beta   90.00
_cell.angle_gamma   90.00
#
_symmetry.space_group_name_H-M   'P 1'
#
loop_
_entity.id
_entity.type
_entity.pdbx_description
1 polymer ?
#
loop_
_entity_poly.entity_id
_entity_poly.type
_entity_poly.pdbx_seq_one_letter_code
_entity_poly.pdbx_strand_id
1 'polypeptide(L)' 'MNEELWQRKCSHCETRHTPQWRVGPLGPKTLCNACGVRYKSGRLLPEYRPAASPTFDVHIHSNFHRKILKKKKGI' A
#
# COMPACT_ATOMS: atom_id res chain seq x y z
N MET A 1 2.11 19.85 20.84
CA MET A 1 2.06 20.07 19.38
C MET A 1 1.22 18.97 18.76
N ASN A 2 -0.05 19.26 18.44
CA ASN A 2 -0.93 18.34 17.73
C ASN A 2 -0.51 18.27 16.25
N GLU A 3 0.08 17.15 15.84
CA GLU A 3 0.32 16.80 14.42
C GLU A 3 -0.98 16.29 13.71
N GLU A 4 -2.18 16.53 14.24
CA GLU A 4 -3.41 15.88 13.78
C GLU A 4 -4.11 16.49 12.55
N LEU A 5 -3.62 17.59 11.96
CA LEU A 5 -4.40 18.33 10.95
C LEU A 5 -3.91 18.25 9.49
N TRP A 6 -2.95 17.39 9.17
CA TRP A 6 -2.80 16.89 7.81
C TRP A 6 -3.06 15.40 7.83
N GLN A 7 -4.27 14.97 7.43
CA GLN A 7 -4.63 13.55 7.37
C GLN A 7 -3.74 12.82 6.35
N ARG A 8 -2.59 12.36 6.85
CA ARG A 8 -1.59 11.64 6.07
C ARG A 8 -2.26 10.41 5.48
N LYS A 9 -2.07 10.19 4.18
CA LYS A 9 -2.61 9.04 3.45
C LYS A 9 -1.48 8.24 2.83
N CYS A 10 -1.64 6.93 2.76
CA CYS A 10 -0.72 6.06 2.03
C CYS A 10 -0.75 6.43 0.54
N SER A 11 0.39 6.70 -0.07
CA SER A 11 0.47 7.07 -1.49
C SER A 11 0.10 5.93 -2.44
N HIS A 12 -0.01 4.68 -1.95
CA HIS A 12 -0.34 3.51 -2.76
C HIS A 12 -1.79 3.03 -2.59
N CYS A 13 -2.27 2.92 -1.35
CA CYS A 13 -3.61 2.40 -1.05
C CYS A 13 -4.52 3.42 -0.36
N GLU A 14 -4.05 4.65 -0.16
CA GLU A 14 -4.80 5.76 0.40
C GLU A 14 -5.38 5.57 1.80
N THR A 15 -5.02 4.49 2.51
CA THR A 15 -5.40 4.35 3.91
C THR A 15 -4.87 5.53 4.72
N ARG A 16 -5.73 6.07 5.58
CA ARG A 16 -5.40 7.08 6.58
C ARG A 16 -5.07 6.47 7.94
N HIS A 17 -5.42 5.19 8.13
CA HIS A 17 -5.22 4.46 9.36
C HIS A 17 -4.13 3.40 9.18
N THR A 18 -3.08 3.49 9.99
CA THR A 18 -1.99 2.52 10.01
C THR A 18 -1.22 2.63 11.33
N PRO A 19 -0.72 1.51 11.89
CA PRO A 19 0.06 1.56 13.13
C PRO A 19 1.44 2.22 12.94
N GLN A 20 1.96 2.27 11.70
CA GLN A 20 3.26 2.86 11.42
C GLN A 20 3.31 3.40 10.00
N TRP A 21 3.78 4.64 9.86
CA TRP A 21 4.13 5.25 8.58
C TRP A 21 5.56 4.87 8.19
N ARG A 22 5.75 4.45 6.94
CA ARG A 22 7.04 4.00 6.39
C ARG A 22 7.47 4.87 5.21
N VAL A 23 8.76 4.81 4.90
CA VAL A 23 9.33 5.42 3.68
C VAL A 23 8.71 4.76 2.44
N GLY A 24 8.42 5.58 1.45
CA GLY A 24 7.93 5.17 0.13
C GLY A 24 8.63 5.93 -0.99
N PRO A 25 8.16 5.77 -2.24
CA PRO A 25 8.79 6.39 -3.41
C PRO A 25 8.75 7.93 -3.36
N LEU A 26 7.76 8.50 -2.67
CA LEU A 26 7.62 9.95 -2.48
C LEU A 26 8.34 10.47 -1.22
N GLY A 27 9.20 9.65 -0.60
CA GLY A 27 9.97 10.03 0.58
C GLY A 27 9.43 9.45 1.90
N PRO A 28 9.87 9.99 3.05
CA PRO A 28 9.57 9.44 4.36
C PRO A 28 8.08 9.56 4.72
N LYS A 29 7.59 8.56 5.47
CA LYS A 29 6.20 8.52 5.98
C LYS A 29 5.12 8.59 4.89
N THR A 30 5.40 8.18 3.66
CA THR A 30 4.44 8.23 2.53
C THR A 30 3.67 6.92 2.31
N LEU A 31 4.07 5.82 2.95
CA LEU A 31 3.36 4.53 2.88
C LEU A 31 2.85 4.08 4.24
N CYS A 32 1.73 3.38 4.24
CA CYS A 32 1.28 2.64 5.42
C CYS A 32 2.22 1.46 5.74
N ASN A 33 2.06 0.85 6.91
CA ASN A 33 2.92 -0.25 7.35
C ASN A 33 2.97 -1.39 6.32
N ALA A 34 1.81 -1.87 5.86
CA ALA A 34 1.74 -3.01 4.94
C ALA A 34 2.32 -2.70 3.55
N CYS A 35 2.03 -1.51 2.98
CA CYS A 35 2.57 -1.12 1.69
C CYS A 35 4.07 -0.83 1.78
N GLY A 36 4.54 -0.21 2.86
CA GLY A 36 5.95 0.09 3.08
C GLY A 36 6.83 -1.15 3.22
N VAL A 37 6.38 -2.19 3.94
CA VAL A 37 7.11 -3.47 4.02
C VAL A 37 7.25 -4.13 2.64
N ARG A 38 6.18 -4.07 1.83
CA ARG A 38 6.20 -4.59 0.45
C ARG A 38 7.12 -3.76 -0.45
N TYR A 39 7.09 -2.44 -0.33
CA TYR A 39 7.95 -1.54 -1.08
C TYR A 39 9.43 -1.80 -0.79
N LYS A 40 9.79 -1.91 0.51
CA LYS A 40 11.17 -2.23 0.94
C LYS A 40 11.69 -3.55 0.36
N SER A 41 10.80 -4.52 0.11
CA SER A 41 11.17 -5.82 -0.47
C SER A 41 10.96 -5.91 -1.98
N GLY A 42 10.69 -4.80 -2.69
CA GLY A 42 10.45 -4.80 -4.14
C GLY A 42 9.18 -5.51 -4.58
N ARG A 43 8.25 -5.77 -3.64
CA ARG A 43 7.01 -6.54 -3.86
C ARG A 43 5.76 -5.68 -3.75
N LEU A 44 5.87 -4.36 -3.75
CA LEU A 44 4.70 -3.50 -3.87
C LEU A 44 4.29 -3.44 -5.34
N LEU A 45 3.21 -4.14 -5.67
CA LEU A 45 2.76 -4.31 -7.04
C LEU A 45 1.58 -3.37 -7.33
N PRO A 46 1.51 -2.77 -8.53
CA PRO A 46 0.39 -1.90 -8.91
C PRO A 46 -0.94 -2.68 -8.95
N GLU A 47 -0.90 -3.97 -9.30
CA GLU A 47 -2.10 -4.83 -9.35
C GLU A 47 -2.59 -5.22 -7.95
N TYR A 48 -1.85 -4.92 -6.88
CA TYR A 48 -2.29 -5.16 -5.51
C TYR A 48 -2.94 -3.91 -4.94
N ARG A 49 -4.12 -4.06 -4.35
CA ARG A 49 -4.72 -3.03 -3.51
C ARG A 49 -5.61 -3.66 -2.43
N PRO A 50 -5.49 -3.28 -1.14
CA PRO A 50 -6.39 -3.79 -0.10
C PRO A 50 -7.86 -3.50 -0.43
N ALA A 51 -8.77 -4.41 -0.07
CA ALA A 51 -10.20 -4.22 -0.32
C ALA A 51 -10.78 -2.96 0.37
N ALA A 52 -10.24 -2.58 1.52
CA ALA A 52 -10.64 -1.38 2.26
C ALA A 52 -10.05 -0.06 1.69
N SER A 53 -9.27 -0.14 0.61
CA SER A 53 -8.72 1.06 -0.04
C SER A 53 -9.82 1.77 -0.84
N PRO A 54 -9.94 3.11 -0.74
CA PRO A 54 -10.93 3.87 -1.52
C PRO A 54 -10.68 3.83 -3.03
N THR A 55 -9.47 3.44 -3.45
CA THR A 55 -9.08 3.32 -4.87
C THR A 55 -9.01 1.87 -5.32
N PHE A 56 -9.62 0.94 -4.58
CA PHE A 56 -9.76 -0.46 -5.00
C PHE A 56 -10.74 -0.57 -6.17
N ASP A 57 -10.31 -1.28 -7.21
CA ASP A 57 -11.11 -1.59 -8.40
C ASP A 57 -10.94 -3.09 -8.65
N VAL A 58 -12.04 -3.83 -8.72
CA VAL A 58 -12.03 -5.30 -8.87
C VAL A 58 -11.52 -5.76 -10.25
N HIS A 59 -11.62 -4.91 -11.27
CA HIS A 59 -11.18 -5.22 -12.63
C HIS A 59 -9.66 -5.03 -12.79
N ILE A 60 -9.07 -4.14 -12.00
CA ILE A 60 -7.64 -3.79 -12.06
C ILE A 60 -6.84 -4.45 -10.94
N HIS A 61 -7.41 -4.50 -9.74
CA HIS A 61 -6.70 -4.82 -8.51
C HIS A 61 -7.14 -6.15 -7.91
N SER A 62 -6.19 -6.83 -7.27
CA SER A 62 -6.48 -7.93 -6.35
C SER A 62 -6.16 -7.54 -4.91
N ASN A 63 -7.06 -7.86 -3.99
CA ASN A 63 -6.81 -7.77 -2.55
C ASN A 63 -5.94 -8.93 -2.03
N PHE A 64 -5.64 -9.94 -2.87
CA PHE A 64 -4.81 -11.08 -2.53
C PHE A 64 -3.38 -10.92 -3.03
N HIS A 65 -2.53 -10.26 -2.23
CA HIS A 65 -1.11 -10.05 -2.55
C HIS A 65 -0.38 -11.35 -2.98
N ARG A 66 -0.62 -12.46 -2.26
CA ARG A 66 -0.02 -13.78 -2.56
C ARG A 66 -0.40 -14.29 -3.95
N LYS A 67 -1.64 -14.05 -4.41
CA LYS A 67 -2.13 -14.50 -5.72
C LYS A 67 -1.36 -13.80 -6.84
N ILE A 68 -1.13 -12.48 -6.71
CA ILE A 68 -0.39 -11.71 -7.70
C ILE A 68 1.08 -12.16 -7.74
N LEU A 69 1.70 -12.40 -6.58
CA LEU A 69 3.08 -12.89 -6.54
C LEU A 69 3.23 -14.26 -7.21
N LYS A 70 2.28 -15.19 -7.04
CA LYS A 70 2.30 -16.50 -7.71
C LYS A 70 2.22 -16.33 -9.24
N LYS A 71 1.25 -15.54 -9.71
CA LYS A 71 1.10 -15.19 -11.14
C LYS A 71 2.39 -14.61 -11.74
N LYS A 72 3.06 -13.66 -11.07
CA LYS A 72 4.33 -13.09 -11.56
C LYS A 72 5.50 -14.06 -11.53
N LYS A 73 5.45 -15.11 -10.71
CA LYS A 73 6.45 -16.18 -10.70
C LYS A 73 6.17 -17.27 -11.75
N GLY A 74 5.08 -17.17 -12.52
CA GLY A 74 4.67 -18.20 -13.46
C GLY A 74 4.20 -19.50 -12.79
N ILE A 75 3.76 -19.41 -11.52
CA ILE A 75 3.25 -20.55 -10.71
C ILE A 75 1.74 -20.42 -10.56
#